data_AF-A0A1W9I7S4-F1
#
_entry.id   AF-A0A1W9I7S4-F1
#
_cell.length_a   1.000
_cell.length_b   1.000
_cell.length_c   1.000
_cell.angle_alpha   90.00
_cell.angle_beta   90.00
_cell.angle_gamma   90.00
#
_symmetry.space_group_name_H-M   'P 1'
#
loop_
_entity.id
_entity.type
_entity.pdbx_description
1 polymer ?
#
loop_
_entity_poly.entity_id
_entity_poly.type
_entity_poly.pdbx_seq_one_letter_code
_entity_poly.pdbx_strand_id
1 'polypeptide(L)'
;MYLAAIVSISALTSATTAQAAPKQLLNKSVIIAWADSVYQKYPDGTAGTATITRQRIAYVSSAGRVFVRSINSDRNATLNRELAPGEQQGTLAFQGNNLVGHAVFSGFARRVMVTFDPSYGSCNATVTYGRSGGPTTWKSFDQKRTFEVQTVTAGSASCSIREGNAAAN
;
A
#
# COMPACT_ATOMS: atom_id res chain seq x y z
N MET A 1 19.93 30.74 -51.10
CA MET A 1 20.54 29.71 -50.24
C MET A 1 20.07 29.93 -48.82
N TYR A 2 19.14 29.11 -48.32
CA TYR A 2 18.75 29.10 -46.90
C TYR A 2 19.17 27.74 -46.32
N LEU A 3 20.15 27.72 -45.43
CA LEU A 3 20.52 26.53 -44.66
C LEU A 3 19.48 26.33 -43.55
N ALA A 4 18.75 25.21 -43.61
CA ALA A 4 17.92 24.74 -42.52
C ALA A 4 18.81 24.07 -41.47
N ALA A 5 18.92 24.66 -40.28
CA ALA A 5 19.59 24.05 -39.14
C ALA A 5 18.65 22.99 -38.51
N ILE A 6 19.06 21.72 -38.58
CA ILE A 6 18.37 20.61 -37.95
C ILE A 6 18.81 20.57 -36.48
N VAL A 7 17.91 20.93 -35.56
CA VAL A 7 18.12 20.81 -34.11
C VAL A 7 17.71 19.40 -33.68
N SER A 8 18.69 18.55 -33.42
CA SER A 8 18.48 17.20 -32.85
C SER A 8 18.16 17.30 -31.36
N ILE A 9 16.90 17.06 -30.98
CA ILE A 9 16.48 16.96 -29.58
C ILE A 9 16.85 15.56 -29.06
N SER A 10 17.94 15.47 -28.31
CA SER A 10 18.35 14.25 -27.60
C SER A 10 17.43 14.01 -26.39
N ALA A 11 16.50 13.07 -26.50
CA ALA A 11 15.65 12.64 -25.39
C ALA A 11 16.48 11.85 -24.36
N LEU A 12 16.82 12.49 -23.24
CA LEU A 12 17.35 11.82 -22.05
C LEU A 12 16.24 10.95 -21.43
N THR A 13 16.20 9.67 -21.80
CA THR A 13 15.39 8.68 -21.12
C THR A 13 16.04 8.36 -19.78
N SER A 14 15.64 9.07 -18.72
CA SER A 14 15.98 8.72 -17.34
C SER A 14 15.39 7.35 -17.02
N ALA A 15 16.21 6.30 -17.08
CA ALA A 15 15.84 4.99 -16.57
C ALA A 15 15.67 5.12 -15.05
N THR A 16 14.42 5.11 -14.58
CA THR A 16 14.10 5.02 -13.16
C THR A 16 14.55 3.64 -12.69
N THR A 17 15.76 3.53 -12.16
CA THR A 17 16.24 2.30 -11.54
C THR A 17 15.39 2.05 -10.31
N ALA A 18 14.61 0.97 -10.32
CA ALA A 18 13.95 0.48 -9.13
C ALA A 18 15.02 0.29 -8.04
N GLN A 19 14.88 0.98 -6.91
CA GLN A 19 15.89 0.93 -5.87
C GLN A 19 15.92 -0.47 -5.27
N ALA A 20 17.11 -1.08 -5.26
CA ALA A 20 17.31 -2.40 -4.71
C ALA A 20 16.94 -2.43 -3.21
N ALA A 21 16.41 -3.57 -2.76
CA ALA A 21 16.13 -3.76 -1.35
C ALA A 21 17.41 -3.65 -0.50
N PRO A 22 17.34 -3.00 0.68
CA PRO A 22 18.44 -3.00 1.64
C PRO A 22 18.86 -4.42 2.02
N LYS A 23 20.18 -4.69 2.00
CA LYS A 23 20.73 -6.03 2.29
C LYS A 23 20.29 -6.54 3.68
N GLN A 24 20.14 -5.62 4.63
CA GLN A 24 19.71 -5.88 6.00
C GLN A 24 18.28 -6.42 6.11
N LEU A 25 17.45 -6.20 5.09
CA LEU A 25 16.06 -6.68 5.06
C LEU A 25 15.91 -7.95 4.22
N LEU A 26 16.96 -8.44 3.55
CA LEU A 26 16.86 -9.69 2.78
C LEU A 26 16.52 -10.86 3.70
N ASN A 27 15.62 -11.72 3.22
CA ASN A 27 15.03 -12.83 3.95
C ASN A 27 14.25 -12.43 5.21
N LYS A 28 13.79 -11.18 5.31
CA LYS A 28 12.99 -10.68 6.42
C LYS A 28 11.59 -10.27 5.97
N SER A 29 10.70 -10.20 6.94
CA SER A 29 9.35 -9.69 6.79
C SER A 29 9.19 -8.38 7.56
N VAL A 30 8.54 -7.41 6.92
CA VAL A 30 8.08 -6.17 7.55
C VAL A 30 6.57 -6.28 7.75
N ILE A 31 6.12 -6.28 8.99
CA ILE A 31 4.71 -6.37 9.36
C ILE A 31 4.21 -4.99 9.70
N ILE A 32 3.21 -4.53 8.98
CA ILE A 32 2.59 -3.23 9.10
C ILE A 32 1.13 -3.45 9.46
N ALA A 33 0.64 -2.83 10.53
CA ALA A 33 -0.76 -2.97 10.93
C ALA A 33 -1.37 -1.62 11.33
N TRP A 34 -2.64 -1.42 11.01
CA TRP A 34 -3.41 -0.24 11.40
C TRP A 34 -4.91 -0.53 11.34
N ALA A 35 -5.71 0.38 11.89
CA ALA A 35 -7.16 0.35 11.77
C ALA A 35 -7.65 1.63 11.09
N ASP A 36 -8.53 1.50 10.10
CA ASP A 36 -9.24 2.64 9.52
C ASP A 36 -10.57 2.87 10.27
N SER A 37 -10.94 4.13 10.39
CA SER A 37 -12.30 4.58 10.68
C SER A 37 -12.95 5.04 9.38
N VAL A 38 -14.05 4.40 9.00
CA VAL A 38 -14.78 4.64 7.74
C VAL A 38 -16.16 5.17 8.06
N TYR A 39 -16.42 6.44 7.72
CA TYR A 39 -17.78 6.98 7.82
C TYR A 39 -18.54 6.60 6.55
N GLN A 40 -19.64 5.89 6.72
CA GLN A 40 -20.40 5.27 5.64
C GLN A 40 -21.89 5.54 5.75
N LYS A 41 -22.54 5.63 4.58
CA LYS A 41 -23.99 5.79 4.41
C LYS A 41 -24.56 4.57 3.69
N TYR A 42 -25.63 4.00 4.23
CA TYR A 42 -26.30 2.83 3.67
C TYR A 42 -27.47 3.23 2.74
N PRO A 43 -27.96 2.31 1.89
CA PRO A 43 -29.06 2.59 0.96
C PRO A 43 -30.38 2.99 1.64
N ASP A 44 -30.60 2.55 2.88
CA ASP A 44 -31.76 2.92 3.70
C ASP A 44 -31.67 4.35 4.29
N GLY A 45 -30.58 5.07 3.99
CA GLY A 45 -30.33 6.43 4.47
C GLY A 45 -29.62 6.52 5.82
N THR A 46 -29.45 5.40 6.53
CA THR A 46 -28.70 5.38 7.80
C THR A 46 -27.21 5.62 7.55
N ALA A 47 -26.52 6.19 8.54
CA ALA A 47 -25.10 6.45 8.47
C ALA A 47 -24.39 6.12 9.79
N GLY A 48 -23.12 5.80 9.72
CA GLY A 48 -22.32 5.49 10.89
C GLY A 48 -20.86 5.24 10.57
N THR A 49 -20.08 4.97 11.61
CA THR A 49 -18.66 4.66 11.49
C THR A 49 -18.42 3.17 11.63
N ALA A 50 -17.68 2.60 10.68
CA ALA A 50 -17.18 1.24 10.75
C ALA A 50 -15.65 1.24 10.92
N THR A 51 -15.14 0.23 11.63
CA THR A 51 -13.70 0.00 11.74
C THR A 51 -13.28 -1.10 10.78
N ILE A 52 -12.23 -0.85 10.00
CA ILE A 52 -11.57 -1.86 9.18
C ILE A 52 -10.15 -2.06 9.70
N THR A 53 -9.80 -3.26 10.15
CA THR A 53 -8.42 -3.55 10.53
C THR A 53 -7.65 -4.06 9.33
N ARG A 54 -6.37 -3.70 9.26
CA ARG A 54 -5.50 -4.04 8.13
C ARG A 54 -4.14 -4.49 8.62
N GLN A 55 -3.62 -5.51 7.95
CA GLN A 55 -2.25 -5.95 8.08
C GLN A 55 -1.63 -6.16 6.70
N ARG A 56 -0.41 -5.69 6.55
CA ARG A 56 0.45 -5.95 5.39
C ARG A 56 1.72 -6.63 5.88
N ILE A 57 1.99 -7.82 5.36
CA ILE A 57 3.22 -8.54 5.60
C ILE A 57 4.03 -8.47 4.32
N ALA A 58 5.11 -7.68 4.33
CA ALA A 58 6.01 -7.53 3.20
C ALA A 58 7.24 -8.41 3.42
N TYR A 59 7.33 -9.53 2.72
CA TYR A 59 8.51 -10.38 2.72
C TYR A 59 9.49 -9.94 1.63
N VAL A 60 10.74 -9.69 2.02
CA VAL A 60 11.83 -9.35 1.11
C VAL A 60 12.66 -10.61 0.91
N SER A 61 12.59 -11.17 -0.30
CA SER A 61 13.38 -12.36 -0.66
C SER A 61 14.89 -12.10 -0.67
N SER A 62 15.68 -13.17 -0.72
CA SER A 62 17.14 -13.11 -0.94
C SER A 62 17.54 -12.37 -2.24
N ALA A 63 16.66 -12.37 -3.24
CA ALA A 63 16.83 -11.64 -4.50
C ALA A 63 16.35 -10.17 -4.43
N GLY A 64 15.97 -9.67 -3.25
CA GLY A 64 15.50 -8.31 -3.04
C GLY A 64 14.08 -8.03 -3.54
N ARG A 65 13.33 -9.06 -3.96
CA ARG A 65 11.94 -8.93 -4.39
C ARG A 65 10.99 -8.88 -3.20
N VAL A 66 10.00 -7.99 -3.26
CA VAL A 66 8.99 -7.80 -2.20
C VAL A 66 7.70 -8.53 -2.54
N PHE A 67 7.34 -9.51 -1.71
CA PHE A 67 6.06 -10.21 -1.74
C PHE A 67 5.17 -9.65 -0.64
N VAL A 68 3.89 -9.44 -0.91
CA VAL A 68 3.00 -8.83 0.07
C VAL A 68 1.79 -9.73 0.33
N ARG A 69 1.58 -10.11 1.58
CA ARG A 69 0.27 -10.59 2.05
C ARG A 69 -0.50 -9.45 2.67
N SER A 70 -1.71 -9.20 2.16
CA SER A 70 -2.69 -8.29 2.72
C SER A 70 -3.76 -9.07 3.46
N ILE A 71 -4.02 -8.66 4.69
CA ILE A 71 -5.15 -9.14 5.50
C ILE A 71 -5.98 -7.91 5.81
N ASN A 72 -7.26 -7.93 5.46
CA ASN A 72 -8.20 -6.87 5.81
C ASN A 72 -9.40 -7.51 6.47
N SER A 73 -9.87 -6.97 7.59
CA SER A 73 -11.05 -7.49 8.25
C SER A 73 -11.97 -6.37 8.74
N ASP A 74 -13.25 -6.68 8.73
CA ASP A 74 -14.28 -5.92 9.43
C ASP A 74 -14.94 -6.84 10.48
N ARG A 75 -16.05 -6.41 11.08
CA ARG A 75 -16.79 -7.22 12.05
C ARG A 75 -17.26 -8.58 11.51
N ASN A 76 -17.46 -8.73 10.20
CA ASN A 76 -18.21 -9.83 9.60
C ASN A 76 -17.34 -10.76 8.76
N ALA A 77 -16.24 -10.26 8.18
CA ALA A 77 -15.38 -11.06 7.32
C ALA A 77 -13.93 -10.59 7.32
N THR A 78 -13.05 -11.52 6.94
CA THR A 78 -11.63 -11.30 6.68
C THR A 78 -11.33 -11.65 5.22
N LEU A 79 -10.64 -10.75 4.53
CA LEU A 79 -10.10 -10.96 3.19
C LEU A 79 -8.59 -11.04 3.22
N ASN A 80 -8.07 -12.12 2.67
CA ASN A 80 -6.65 -12.35 2.46
C ASN A 80 -6.33 -12.22 0.97
N ARG A 81 -5.22 -11.57 0.66
CA ARG A 81 -4.70 -11.47 -0.71
C ARG A 81 -3.18 -11.51 -0.70
N GLU A 82 -2.62 -12.32 -1.57
CA GLU A 82 -1.19 -12.32 -1.85
C GLU A 82 -0.92 -11.52 -3.12
N LEU A 83 0.18 -10.77 -3.11
CA LEU A 83 0.61 -9.91 -4.22
C LEU A 83 2.05 -10.26 -4.54
N ALA A 84 2.27 -10.65 -5.79
CA ALA A 84 3.62 -10.84 -6.30
C ALA A 84 4.32 -9.49 -6.58
N PRO A 85 5.67 -9.47 -6.63
CA PRO A 85 6.42 -8.30 -7.09
C PRO A 85 5.92 -7.85 -8.47
N GLY A 86 5.61 -6.55 -8.61
CA GLY A 86 5.17 -5.96 -9.88
C GLY A 86 3.66 -5.96 -10.14
N GLU A 87 2.83 -6.52 -9.24
CA GLU A 87 1.38 -6.32 -9.33
C GLU A 87 0.99 -4.84 -9.14
N GLN A 88 -0.08 -4.41 -9.83
CA GLN A 88 -0.41 -2.98 -9.94
C GLN A 88 -1.03 -2.36 -8.68
N GLN A 89 -1.72 -3.13 -7.82
CA GLN A 89 -2.42 -2.56 -6.66
C GLN A 89 -1.86 -3.05 -5.33
N GLY A 90 -1.43 -2.10 -4.49
CA GLY A 90 -1.06 -2.36 -3.10
C GLY A 90 0.27 -3.11 -2.94
N THR A 91 1.10 -3.13 -3.99
CA THR A 91 2.51 -3.53 -3.89
C THR A 91 3.30 -2.50 -3.09
N LEU A 92 4.41 -2.97 -2.53
CA LEU A 92 5.35 -2.19 -1.73
C LEU A 92 6.70 -2.20 -2.44
N ALA A 93 7.34 -1.04 -2.53
CA ALA A 93 8.62 -0.86 -3.20
C ALA A 93 9.55 0.02 -2.38
N PHE A 94 10.86 -0.22 -2.49
CA PHE A 94 11.86 0.57 -1.79
C PHE A 94 12.08 1.92 -2.46
N GLN A 95 12.18 2.96 -1.64
CA GLN A 95 12.50 4.35 -2.02
C GLN A 95 13.42 4.93 -0.93
N GLY A 96 14.72 4.88 -1.13
CA GLY A 96 15.70 5.22 -0.09
C GLY A 96 15.61 4.26 1.10
N ASN A 97 15.50 4.81 2.30
CA ASN A 97 15.25 4.10 3.55
C ASN A 97 13.76 3.85 3.82
N ASN A 98 12.91 3.97 2.80
CA ASN A 98 11.47 3.78 2.94
C ASN A 98 10.99 2.58 2.14
N LEU A 99 9.97 1.90 2.66
CA LEU A 99 9.14 0.97 1.92
C LEU A 99 7.78 1.64 1.70
N VAL A 100 7.46 1.92 0.43
CA VAL A 100 6.30 2.75 0.06
C VAL A 100 5.35 1.93 -0.80
N GLY A 101 4.05 2.06 -0.54
CA GLY A 101 3.00 1.42 -1.30
C GLY A 101 1.84 2.36 -1.57
N HIS A 102 1.26 2.20 -2.76
CA HIS A 102 0.09 2.95 -3.18
C HIS A 102 -1.04 1.99 -3.58
N ALA A 103 -2.27 2.36 -3.26
CA ALA A 103 -3.45 1.64 -3.72
C ALA A 103 -4.54 2.64 -4.08
N VAL A 104 -5.14 2.48 -5.26
CA VAL A 104 -6.32 3.25 -5.68
C VAL A 104 -7.52 2.30 -5.67
N PHE A 105 -8.62 2.75 -5.10
CA PHE A 105 -9.90 2.04 -5.00
C PHE A 105 -11.04 3.05 -5.13
N SER A 106 -12.29 2.58 -5.24
CA SER A 106 -13.47 3.41 -5.52
C SER A 106 -13.51 4.70 -4.69
N GLY A 107 -13.20 5.84 -5.33
CA GLY A 107 -13.29 7.19 -4.76
C GLY A 107 -12.06 7.64 -3.97
N PHE A 108 -11.14 6.73 -3.66
CA PHE A 108 -10.02 6.98 -2.74
C PHE A 108 -8.69 6.41 -3.21
N ALA A 109 -7.62 6.94 -2.65
CA ALA A 109 -6.28 6.40 -2.73
C ALA A 109 -5.69 6.29 -1.34
N ARG A 110 -4.85 5.28 -1.13
CA ARG A 110 -4.06 5.10 0.08
C ARG A 110 -2.58 5.11 -0.26
N ARG A 111 -1.80 5.82 0.54
CA ARG A 111 -0.34 5.67 0.63
C ARG A 111 0.02 5.04 1.97
N VAL A 112 0.84 3.99 1.94
CA VAL A 112 1.50 3.40 3.10
C VAL A 112 2.99 3.70 2.97
N MET A 113 3.60 4.26 4.01
CA MET A 113 5.03 4.53 4.05
C MET A 113 5.60 3.98 5.35
N VAL A 114 6.57 3.08 5.21
CA VAL A 114 7.40 2.60 6.30
C VAL A 114 8.76 3.25 6.19
N THR A 115 9.26 3.80 7.28
CA THR A 115 10.61 4.36 7.38
C THR A 115 11.43 3.49 8.31
N PHE A 116 12.60 3.06 7.84
CA PHE A 116 13.54 2.28 8.65
C PHE A 116 14.54 3.21 9.34
N ASP A 117 14.97 2.83 10.54
CA ASP A 117 16.15 3.42 11.15
C ASP A 117 17.42 3.06 10.34
N PRO A 118 18.55 3.76 10.54
CA PRO A 118 19.77 3.49 9.77
C PRO A 118 20.33 2.07 9.93
N SER A 119 20.04 1.39 11.04
CA SER A 119 20.50 0.03 11.31
C SER A 119 19.55 -1.04 10.77
N TYR A 120 18.36 -0.67 10.29
CA TYR A 120 17.27 -1.56 9.94
C TYR A 120 16.84 -2.48 11.10
N GLY A 121 17.04 -2.02 12.34
CA GLY A 121 16.64 -2.73 13.56
C GLY A 121 15.20 -2.41 13.97
N SER A 122 14.71 -1.23 13.60
CA SER A 122 13.34 -0.78 13.86
C SER A 122 12.73 -0.06 12.66
N CYS A 123 11.42 0.14 12.71
CA CYS A 123 10.69 0.87 11.68
C CYS A 123 9.48 1.59 12.25
N ASN A 124 9.08 2.66 11.57
CA ASN A 124 7.84 3.39 11.81
C ASN A 124 6.97 3.32 10.56
N ALA A 125 5.65 3.31 10.73
CA ALA A 125 4.70 3.30 9.62
C ALA A 125 3.76 4.51 9.68
N THR A 126 3.42 5.03 8.52
CA THR A 126 2.37 6.05 8.34
C THR A 126 1.45 5.64 7.21
N VAL A 127 0.16 5.97 7.37
CA VAL A 127 -0.86 5.70 6.37
C VAL A 127 -1.64 6.97 6.11
N THR A 128 -1.80 7.31 4.85
CA THR A 128 -2.55 8.51 4.43
C THR A 128 -3.56 8.13 3.37
N TYR A 129 -4.77 8.66 3.50
CA TYR A 129 -5.81 8.56 2.49
C TYR A 129 -5.99 9.89 1.78
N GLY A 130 -6.28 9.81 0.48
CA GLY A 130 -6.72 10.94 -0.33
C GLY A 130 -7.94 10.54 -1.16
N ARG A 131 -8.66 11.52 -1.70
CA ARG A 131 -9.69 11.27 -2.71
C ARG A 131 -9.02 11.08 -4.07
N SER A 132 -9.44 10.07 -4.83
CA SER A 132 -8.93 9.80 -6.18
C SER A 132 -9.93 10.15 -7.29
N GLY A 133 -11.15 10.57 -6.91
CA GLY A 133 -12.26 10.79 -7.84
C GLY A 133 -13.01 9.49 -8.17
N GLY A 134 -14.14 9.61 -8.87
CA GLY A 134 -15.00 8.48 -9.20
C GLY A 134 -15.93 8.03 -8.06
N PRO A 135 -16.58 6.85 -8.21
CA PRO A 135 -17.61 6.39 -7.28
C PRO A 135 -17.04 6.10 -5.89
N THR A 136 -17.73 6.49 -4.83
CA THR A 136 -17.35 6.20 -3.43
C THR A 136 -18.06 4.98 -2.84
N THR A 137 -18.77 4.22 -3.68
CA THR A 137 -19.53 3.04 -3.27
C THR A 137 -18.61 1.84 -3.08
N TRP A 138 -18.63 1.24 -1.88
CA TRP A 138 -17.88 0.05 -1.53
C TRP A 138 -18.81 -1.12 -1.23
N LYS A 139 -18.28 -2.34 -1.41
CA LYS A 139 -18.90 -3.56 -0.89
C LYS A 139 -18.21 -3.97 0.41
N SER A 140 -18.97 -4.48 1.36
CA SER A 140 -18.43 -5.15 2.55
C SER A 140 -17.60 -6.37 2.14
N PHE A 141 -16.72 -6.81 3.04
CA PHE A 141 -15.83 -7.93 2.78
C PHE A 141 -16.55 -9.28 2.59
N ASP A 142 -17.72 -9.46 3.22
CA ASP A 142 -18.62 -10.59 3.00
C ASP A 142 -19.46 -10.47 1.70
N GLN A 143 -19.29 -9.39 0.94
CA GLN A 143 -20.02 -9.06 -0.31
C GLN A 143 -21.54 -8.84 -0.16
N LYS A 144 -22.08 -8.87 1.06
CA LYS A 144 -23.54 -8.80 1.30
C LYS A 144 -24.10 -7.39 1.35
N ARG A 145 -23.27 -6.40 1.68
CA ARG A 145 -23.69 -5.01 1.89
C ARG A 145 -22.94 -4.09 0.96
N THR A 146 -23.66 -3.09 0.47
CA THR A 146 -23.11 -1.99 -0.32
C THR A 146 -23.39 -0.70 0.44
N PHE A 147 -22.40 0.19 0.52
CA PHE A 147 -22.51 1.46 1.22
C PHE A 147 -21.66 2.52 0.54
N GLU A 148 -22.05 3.78 0.69
CA GLU A 148 -21.29 4.92 0.22
C GLU A 148 -20.30 5.35 1.29
N VAL A 149 -19.02 5.44 0.93
CA VAL A 149 -17.98 5.92 1.84
C VAL A 149 -17.81 7.43 1.71
N GLN A 150 -18.02 8.14 2.82
CA GLN A 150 -17.91 9.59 2.87
C GLN A 150 -16.49 10.03 3.21
N THR A 151 -15.91 9.40 4.23
CA THR A 151 -14.56 9.67 4.71
C THR A 151 -13.87 8.38 5.17
N VAL A 152 -12.55 8.37 5.04
CA VAL A 152 -11.67 7.32 5.54
C VAL A 152 -10.54 7.97 6.30
N THR A 153 -10.39 7.60 7.56
CA THR A 153 -9.32 8.10 8.42
C THR A 153 -8.47 6.93 8.89
N ALA A 154 -7.17 6.99 8.63
CA ALA A 154 -6.23 6.02 9.18
C ALA A 154 -6.00 6.30 10.67
N GLY A 155 -6.08 5.26 11.50
CA GLY A 155 -5.55 5.29 12.87
C GLY A 155 -4.02 5.22 12.88
N SER A 156 -3.45 5.10 14.07
CA SER A 156 -2.02 4.85 14.23
C SER A 156 -1.61 3.55 13.55
N ALA A 157 -0.46 3.58 12.87
CA ALA A 157 0.12 2.42 12.24
C ALA A 157 1.31 1.90 13.05
N SER A 158 1.39 0.59 13.22
CA SER A 158 2.53 -0.09 13.82
C SER A 158 3.41 -0.72 12.73
N CYS A 159 4.68 -0.92 13.08
CA CYS A 159 5.64 -1.58 12.23
C CYS A 159 6.55 -2.51 13.06
N SER A 160 6.87 -3.68 12.52
CA SER A 160 7.89 -4.57 13.08
C SER A 160 8.62 -5.32 11.99
N ILE A 161 9.87 -5.68 12.26
CA ILE A 161 10.74 -6.46 11.37
C ILE A 161 10.88 -7.86 12.00
N ARG A 162 10.72 -8.91 11.20
CA ARG A 162 10.86 -10.30 11.64
C ARG A 162 11.74 -11.08 10.68
N GLU A 163 12.53 -12.01 11.21
CA GLU A 163 13.26 -12.96 10.38
C GLU A 163 12.30 -13.89 9.62
N GLY A 164 12.70 -14.30 8.42
CA GLY A 164 12.00 -15.27 7.61
C GLY A 164 10.79 -14.73 6.84
N ASN A 165 10.09 -15.66 6.18
CA ASN A 165 8.90 -15.39 5.39
C ASN A 165 7.64 -15.54 6.24
N ALA A 166 7.26 -14.47 6.95
CA ALA A 166 6.02 -14.42 7.71
C ALA A 166 4.75 -14.40 6.82
N ALA A 167 4.91 -14.21 5.50
CA ALA A 167 3.81 -14.29 4.55
C ALA A 167 3.56 -15.72 4.03
N ALA A 168 4.26 -16.75 4.53
CA ALA A 168 4.05 -18.15 4.13
C ALA A 168 3.17 -18.96 5.09
N ASN A 169 2.94 -18.48 6.32
CA ASN A 169 2.26 -19.24 7.38
C ASN A 169 0.78 -18.91 7.52
#